data_AF-A0A2J7WEY7-F1
#
_entry.id   AF-A0A2J7WEY7-F1
#
_cell.length_a   1.000
_cell.length_b   1.000
_cell.length_c   1.000
_cell.angle_alpha   90.00
_cell.angle_beta   90.00
_cell.angle_gamma   90.00
#
_symmetry.space_group_name_H-M   'P 1'
#
loop_
_entity.id
_entity.type
_entity.pdbx_description
1 polymer ?
#
loop_
_entity_poly.entity_id
_entity_poly.type
_entity_poly.pdbx_seq_one_letter_code
_entity_poly.pdbx_strand_id
1 'polypeptide(L)' 'VNRGLRMLDLSGNEVTEMGVAALTAVLGRPECGLQALVLRNNPLGDAGALAVADML' A
#
# COMPACT_ATOMS: atom_id res chain seq x y z
N VAL A 1 8.28 0.14 11.60
CA VAL A 1 8.21 0.89 10.32
C VAL A 1 9.61 1.01 9.76
N ASN A 2 9.84 0.59 8.51
CA ASN A 2 11.15 0.70 7.86
C ASN A 2 11.37 2.17 7.43
N ARG A 3 12.51 2.75 7.79
CA ARG A 3 12.86 4.15 7.51
C ARG A 3 13.73 4.35 6.26
N GLY A 4 14.33 3.27 5.76
CA GLY A 4 15.22 3.28 4.61
C GLY A 4 14.57 2.80 3.31
N LEU A 5 13.49 2.03 3.39
CA LEU A 5 12.77 1.53 2.22
C LEU A 5 12.05 2.70 1.53
N ARG A 6 12.45 2.97 0.28
CA ARG A 6 11.86 4.03 -0.56
C ARG A 6 10.87 3.51 -1.58
N MET A 7 11.05 2.28 -2.05
CA MET A 7 10.19 1.66 -3.05
C MET A 7 9.79 0.26 -2.60
N LEU A 8 8.51 -0.07 -2.73
CA LEU A 8 7.97 -1.38 -2.46
C LEU A 8 7.09 -1.80 -3.64
N ASP A 9 7.50 -2.86 -4.31
CA ASP A 9 6.71 -3.46 -5.39
C ASP A 9 6.07 -4.75 -4.87
N LEU A 10 4.73 -4.77 -4.86
CA LEU A 10 3.90 -5.92 -4.51
C LEU A 10 3.08 -6.38 -5.71
N SER A 11 3.50 -6.07 -6.94
CA SER A 11 2.75 -6.43 -8.13
C SER A 11 2.58 -7.94 -8.30
N GLY A 12 1.40 -8.37 -8.74
CA GLY A 12 1.11 -9.78 -9.03
C GLY A 12 1.02 -10.66 -7.79
N ASN A 13 0.68 -10.08 -6.64
CA ASN A 13 0.39 -10.83 -5.41
C ASN A 13 -1.13 -10.93 -5.18
N GLU A 14 -1.50 -11.47 -4.03
CA GLU A 14 -2.89 -11.55 -3.57
C GLU A 14 -3.19 -10.48 -2.50
N VAL A 15 -2.74 -9.24 -2.73
CA VAL A 15 -3.11 -8.12 -1.85
C VAL A 15 -4.58 -7.79 -2.05
N THR A 16 -5.40 -8.20 -1.10
CA THR A 16 -6.84 -7.94 -1.05
C THR A 16 -7.15 -6.59 -0.41
N GLU A 17 -8.43 -6.21 -0.35
CA GLU A 17 -8.90 -5.03 0.38
C GLU A 17 -8.36 -4.97 1.82
N MET A 18 -8.30 -6.11 2.52
CA MET A 18 -7.78 -6.21 3.88
C MET A 18 -6.28 -5.94 3.92
N GLY A 19 -5.55 -6.46 2.93
CA GLY A 19 -4.11 -6.23 2.79
C GLY A 19 -3.81 -4.76 2.52
N VAL A 20 -4.61 -4.11 1.67
CA VAL A 20 -4.50 -2.66 1.42
C VAL A 20 -4.77 -1.87 2.69
N ALA A 21 -5.84 -2.16 3.43
CA ALA A 21 -6.16 -1.45 4.67
C ALA A 21 -5.02 -1.56 5.71
N ALA A 22 -4.39 -2.74 5.80
CA ALA A 22 -3.22 -2.93 6.65
C ALA A 22 -2.00 -2.13 6.14
N LEU A 23 -1.78 -2.09 4.82
CA LEU A 23 -0.70 -1.30 4.21
C LEU A 23 -0.90 0.20 4.48
N THR A 24 -2.08 0.76 4.21
CA THR A 24 -2.36 2.19 4.39
C THR A 24 -2.21 2.61 5.87
N ALA A 25 -2.60 1.76 6.82
CA ALA A 25 -2.40 2.02 8.25
C ALA A 25 -0.92 2.12 8.68
N VAL A 26 -0.02 1.42 7.97
CA VAL A 26 1.43 1.46 8.23
C VAL A 26 2.08 2.60 7.46
N LEU A 27 1.67 2.81 6.21
CA LEU A 27 2.22 3.82 5.31
C LEU A 27 1.84 5.25 5.74
N GLY A 28 0.71 5.43 6.42
CA GLY A 28 0.25 6.74 6.90
C GLY A 28 0.99 7.24 8.13
N ARG A 29 1.92 6.44 8.66
CA ARG A 29 2.73 6.82 9.81
C ARG A 29 3.83 7.78 9.38
N PRO A 30 4.12 8.84 10.16
CA PRO A 30 5.11 9.85 9.80
C PRO A 30 6.54 9.30 9.71
N GLU A 31 6.81 8.14 10.32
CA GLU A 31 8.11 7.47 10.21
C GLU A 31 8.26 6.61 8.95
N CYS A 32 7.20 6.46 8.14
CA CYS A 32 7.27 5.70 6.90
C CYS A 32 8.03 6.49 5.84
N GLY A 33 9.18 5.97 5.43
CA GLY A 33 10.02 6.59 4.41
C GLY A 33 9.67 6.19 2.97
N LEU A 34 8.59 5.43 2.77
CA LEU A 34 8.21 4.90 1.45
C LEU A 34 7.73 6.03 0.54
N GLN A 35 8.29 6.09 -0.66
CA GLN A 35 7.99 7.10 -1.68
C GLN A 35 7.24 6.51 -2.87
N ALA A 36 7.39 5.21 -3.12
CA ALA A 36 6.74 4.50 -4.21
C ALA A 36 6.19 3.16 -3.74
N LEU A 37 4.91 2.91 -4.02
CA LEU A 37 4.23 1.64 -3.80
C LEU A 37 3.63 1.18 -5.14
N VAL A 38 3.92 -0.06 -5.54
CA VAL A 38 3.34 -0.65 -6.75
C VAL A 38 2.47 -1.84 -6.35
N LEU A 39 1.18 -1.79 -6.72
CA LEU A 39 0.17 -2.80 -6.39
C LEU A 39 -0.46 -3.42 -7.64
N ARG A 40 0.20 -3.34 -8.80
CA ARG A 40 -0.36 -3.81 -10.08
C ARG A 40 -0.74 -5.28 -10.01
N ASN A 41 -1.79 -5.71 -10.72
CA ASN A 41 -2.23 -7.11 -10.77
C ASN A 41 -2.51 -7.72 -9.38
N ASN A 42 -3.10 -6.95 -8.46
CA ASN A 42 -3.59 -7.45 -7.16
C ASN A 42 -5.12 -7.31 -7.07
N PRO A 43 -5.80 -8.21 -6.34
CA PRO A 43 -7.25 -8.16 -6.13
C PRO A 43 -7.66 -7.15 -5.06
N LEU A 44 -7.33 -5.86 -5.24
CA LEU A 44 -7.54 -4.81 -4.22
C LEU A 44 -9.02 -4.62 -3.84
N GLY A 45 -9.94 -4.84 -4.78
CA GLY A 45 -11.35 -4.49 -4.66
C GLY A 45 -11.59 -2.97 -4.67
N ASP A 46 -12.86 -2.55 -4.80
CA ASP A 46 -13.22 -1.12 -4.89
C ASP A 46 -12.87 -0.36 -3.61
N ALA A 47 -13.11 -0.98 -2.45
CA ALA A 47 -12.77 -0.39 -1.15
C ALA A 47 -11.25 -0.25 -0.97
N GLY A 48 -10.47 -1.24 -1.42
CA GLY A 48 -9.01 -1.15 -1.41
C GLY A 48 -8.50 -0.07 -2.36
N ALA A 49 -9.06 0.04 -3.57
CA ALA A 49 -8.70 1.10 -4.51
C ALA A 49 -8.99 2.50 -3.94
N LEU A 50 -10.14 2.69 -3.28
CA LEU A 50 -10.49 3.94 -2.60
C LEU A 50 -9.51 4.25 -1.46
N ALA A 51 -9.16 3.25 -0.65
CA ALA A 51 -8.20 3.43 0.45
C ALA A 51 -6.81 3.83 -0.04
N VAL A 52 -6.36 3.35 -1.20
CA VAL A 52 -5.11 3.81 -1.83
C VAL A 52 -5.26 5.23 -2.37
N ALA A 53 -6.41 5.58 -2.96
CA ALA A 53 -6.67 6.90 -3.51
C ALA A 53 -6.71 7.99 -2.41
N ASP A 54 -7.34 7.70 -1.26
CA ASP A 54 -7.37 8.59 -0.09
C ASP A 54 -5.98 8.85 0.52
N MET A 55 -5.00 8.03 0.12
CA MET A 55 -3.63 8.10 0.60
C MET A 55 -2.72 9.01 -0.24
N LEU A 56 -3.13 9.35 -1.46
CA LEU A 56 -2.43 10.23 -2.40
C LEU A 56 -2.78 11.70 -2.16
#